data_AF-A0A6I1L2F5-F1
#
_entry.id   AF-A0A6I1L2F5-F1
#
_cell.length_a   1.000
_cell.length_b   1.000
_cell.length_c   1.000
_cell.angle_alpha   90.00
_cell.angle_beta   90.00
_cell.angle_gamma   90.00
#
_symmetry.space_group_name_H-M   'P 1'
#
loop_
_entity.id
_entity.type
_entity.pdbx_description
1 polymer ?
#
loop_
_entity_poly.entity_id
_entity_poly.type
_entity_poly.pdbx_seq_one_letter_code
_entity_poly.pdbx_strand_id
1 'polypeptide(L)'
;MLGAGVIVGSFYGLAPLYASQQGLSTEQVGLFMGCCIFAGLLVQWPLGWLSDRYDRALLIRSFALCLAVAALPLAIMPSVPLEVLFVAGFLCSLVQFCLYPLAVAFSNDHVESDRRVSLTAMLLVTYGVGASIGPLLAGVVMKTFGNQMLYAFFSLCALILVWRIRPKAVTNLHQVDDAPLHHVAMPDSMSSSPLVAALDPRVDEQDVQDQMQTAPAEPAPEPAPVPDAPAAEPEPPVHPDPDDHPHDLSRARP
;
A
#
# COMPACT_ATOMS: atom_id res chain seq x y z
N MET A 1 -1.38 9.07 -2.57
CA MET A 1 -2.15 9.99 -1.69
C MET A 1 -2.58 11.27 -2.35
N LEU A 2 -1.66 12.13 -2.79
CA LEU A 2 -2.00 13.46 -3.30
C LEU A 2 -3.11 13.43 -4.37
N GLY A 3 -3.00 12.55 -5.37
CA GLY A 3 -4.02 12.41 -6.41
C GLY A 3 -5.39 11.93 -5.90
N ALA A 4 -5.42 11.03 -4.91
CA ALA A 4 -6.68 10.62 -4.28
C ALA A 4 -7.32 11.79 -3.51
N GLY A 5 -6.51 12.59 -2.81
CA GLY A 5 -6.97 13.82 -2.16
C GLY A 5 -7.56 14.81 -3.16
N VAL A 6 -6.88 15.08 -4.27
CA VAL A 6 -7.35 15.98 -5.32
C VAL A 6 -8.70 15.53 -5.88
N ILE A 7 -8.84 14.24 -6.23
CA ILE A 7 -10.08 13.70 -6.80
C ILE A 7 -11.23 13.74 -5.78
N VAL A 8 -11.02 13.17 -4.59
CA VAL A 8 -12.06 13.05 -3.56
C VAL A 8 -12.46 14.41 -2.98
N GLY A 9 -11.49 15.30 -2.76
CA GLY A 9 -11.76 16.67 -2.32
C GLY A 9 -12.61 17.42 -3.34
N SER A 10 -12.22 17.40 -4.61
CA SER A 10 -13.00 18.00 -5.70
C SER A 10 -14.41 17.44 -5.80
N PHE A 11 -14.60 16.13 -5.59
CA PHE A 11 -15.93 15.53 -5.54
C PHE A 11 -16.79 16.14 -4.43
N TYR A 12 -16.33 16.13 -3.17
CA TYR A 12 -17.13 16.68 -2.08
C TYR A 12 -17.36 18.19 -2.20
N GLY A 13 -16.40 18.93 -2.75
CA GLY A 13 -16.50 20.38 -2.91
C GLY A 13 -17.40 20.82 -4.07
N LEU A 14 -17.45 20.07 -5.18
CA LEU A 14 -18.03 20.54 -6.43
C LEU A 14 -19.10 19.62 -7.05
N ALA A 15 -19.20 18.35 -6.65
CA ALA A 15 -20.23 17.47 -7.20
C ALA A 15 -21.67 17.96 -6.92
N PRO A 16 -22.02 18.49 -5.73
CA PRO A 16 -23.35 19.08 -5.50
C PRO A 16 -23.61 20.29 -6.39
N LEU A 17 -22.59 21.13 -6.59
CA LEU A 17 -22.67 22.30 -7.47
C LEU A 17 -22.89 21.86 -8.93
N TYR A 18 -22.09 20.90 -9.41
CA TYR A 18 -22.25 20.33 -10.73
C TYR A 18 -23.66 19.74 -10.94
N ALA A 19 -24.15 18.94 -10.00
CA ALA A 19 -25.49 18.36 -10.06
C ALA A 19 -26.58 19.44 -10.11
N SER A 20 -26.50 20.47 -9.27
CA SER A 20 -27.43 21.60 -9.28
C SER A 20 -27.39 22.36 -10.62
N GLN A 21 -26.20 22.57 -11.18
CA GLN A 21 -26.06 23.24 -12.48
C GLN A 21 -26.50 22.38 -13.67
N GLN A 22 -26.64 21.06 -13.50
CA GLN A 22 -27.32 20.18 -14.46
C GLN A 22 -28.86 20.25 -14.36
N GLY A 23 -29.41 21.13 -13.52
CA GLY A 23 -30.84 21.35 -13.38
C GLY A 23 -31.54 20.44 -12.37
N LEU A 24 -30.78 19.72 -11.54
CA LEU A 24 -31.36 18.89 -10.49
C LEU A 24 -31.95 19.76 -9.37
N SER A 25 -33.11 19.34 -8.84
CA SER A 25 -33.67 19.93 -7.63
C SER A 25 -32.79 19.64 -6.41
N THR A 26 -32.95 20.40 -5.33
CA THR A 26 -32.19 20.18 -4.08
C THR A 26 -32.33 18.75 -3.55
N GLU A 27 -33.53 18.17 -3.66
CA GLU A 27 -33.78 16.78 -3.28
C GLU A 27 -33.00 15.80 -4.17
N GLN A 28 -33.01 16.01 -5.49
CA GLN A 28 -32.27 15.19 -6.44
C GLN A 28 -30.77 15.30 -6.26
N VAL A 29 -30.24 16.48 -5.92
CA VAL A 29 -28.81 16.65 -5.57
C VAL A 29 -28.47 15.83 -4.32
N GLY A 30 -29.32 15.85 -3.30
CA GLY A 30 -29.17 15.01 -2.11
C GLY A 30 -29.17 13.51 -2.45
N LEU A 31 -30.11 13.07 -3.29
CA LEU A 31 -30.19 11.69 -3.75
C LEU A 31 -28.98 11.29 -4.60
N PHE A 32 -28.51 12.18 -5.47
CA PHE A 32 -27.33 11.96 -6.30
C PHE A 32 -26.07 11.77 -5.45
N MET A 33 -25.85 12.66 -4.47
CA MET A 33 -24.73 12.56 -3.54
C MET A 33 -24.84 11.30 -2.68
N GLY A 34 -26.02 10.99 -2.17
CA GLY A 34 -26.29 9.77 -1.41
C GLY A 34 -25.99 8.51 -2.22
N CYS A 35 -26.45 8.45 -3.47
CA CYS A 35 -26.19 7.37 -4.42
C CYS A 35 -24.69 7.19 -4.68
N CYS A 36 -23.96 8.29 -4.90
CA CYS A 36 -22.51 8.29 -5.11
C CYS A 36 -21.76 7.76 -3.88
N ILE A 37 -22.10 8.24 -2.67
CA ILE A 37 -21.47 7.81 -1.42
C ILE A 37 -21.80 6.33 -1.13
N PHE A 38 -23.04 5.91 -1.39
CA PHE A 38 -23.47 4.52 -1.26
C PHE A 38 -22.70 3.60 -2.22
N ALA A 39 -22.40 4.04 -3.44
CA ALA A 39 -21.51 3.32 -4.35
C ALA A 39 -20.15 3.05 -3.69
N GLY A 40 -19.55 4.09 -3.10
CA GLY A 40 -18.30 3.98 -2.34
C GLY A 40 -18.37 3.00 -1.18
N LEU A 41 -19.49 2.92 -0.48
CA LEU A 41 -19.70 1.96 0.60
C LEU A 41 -19.78 0.53 0.06
N LEU A 42 -20.55 0.31 -1.01
CA LEU A 42 -20.74 -1.02 -1.62
C LEU A 42 -19.43 -1.65 -2.08
N VAL A 43 -18.50 -0.85 -2.61
CA VAL A 43 -17.23 -1.37 -3.12
C VAL A 43 -16.21 -1.70 -2.02
N GLN A 44 -16.39 -1.21 -0.78
CA GLN A 44 -15.37 -1.38 0.27
C GLN A 44 -15.07 -2.85 0.59
N TRP A 45 -16.11 -3.68 0.74
CA TRP A 45 -15.93 -5.11 1.03
C TRP A 45 -15.21 -5.88 -0.09
N PRO A 46 -15.67 -5.83 -1.36
CA PRO A 46 -14.95 -6.51 -2.44
C PRO A 46 -13.56 -5.91 -2.68
N LEU A 47 -13.37 -4.60 -2.45
CA LEU A 47 -12.06 -3.96 -2.58
C LEU A 47 -11.07 -4.48 -1.54
N GLY A 48 -11.48 -4.68 -0.29
CA GLY A 48 -10.62 -5.24 0.75
C GLY A 48 -10.12 -6.61 0.35
N TRP A 49 -11.05 -7.51 -0.01
CA TRP A 49 -10.70 -8.85 -0.50
C TRP A 49 -9.80 -8.84 -1.74
N LEU A 50 -10.05 -7.91 -2.67
CA LEU A 50 -9.26 -7.79 -3.89
C LEU A 50 -7.86 -7.24 -3.60
N SER A 51 -7.75 -6.27 -2.68
CA SER A 51 -6.48 -5.65 -2.29
C SER A 51 -5.53 -6.61 -1.58
N ASP A 52 -6.06 -7.68 -0.98
CA ASP A 52 -5.23 -8.67 -0.30
C ASP A 52 -4.70 -9.75 -1.26
N ARG A 53 -5.30 -9.88 -2.45
CA ARG A 53 -4.96 -10.93 -3.44
C ARG A 53 -4.15 -10.45 -4.63
N TYR A 54 -4.21 -9.16 -4.94
CA TYR A 54 -3.56 -8.59 -6.11
C TYR A 54 -2.60 -7.47 -5.71
N ASP A 55 -1.55 -7.28 -6.52
CA ASP A 55 -0.61 -6.18 -6.38
C ASP A 55 -1.37 -4.83 -6.33
N ARG A 56 -1.16 -4.09 -5.25
CA ARG A 56 -1.81 -2.80 -4.99
C ARG A 56 -1.45 -1.74 -6.03
N ALA A 57 -0.23 -1.74 -6.58
CA ALA A 57 0.14 -0.82 -7.66
C ALA A 57 -0.66 -1.11 -8.94
N LEU A 58 -0.88 -2.39 -9.25
CA LEU A 58 -1.72 -2.81 -10.38
C LEU A 58 -3.19 -2.42 -10.15
N LEU A 59 -3.71 -2.63 -8.94
CA LEU A 59 -5.07 -2.23 -8.58
C LEU A 59 -5.27 -0.71 -8.64
N ILE A 60 -4.37 0.09 -8.09
CA ILE A 60 -4.50 1.56 -8.18
C ILE A 60 -4.53 1.98 -9.65
N ARG A 61 -3.66 1.40 -10.49
CA ARG A 61 -3.62 1.71 -11.92
C ARG A 61 -4.90 1.27 -12.65
N SER A 62 -5.46 0.10 -12.35
CA SER A 62 -6.68 -0.39 -12.99
C SER A 62 -7.89 0.44 -12.59
N PHE A 63 -8.06 0.75 -11.29
CA PHE A 63 -9.13 1.63 -10.81
C PHE A 63 -8.96 3.05 -11.36
N ALA A 64 -7.74 3.59 -11.42
CA ALA A 64 -7.52 4.88 -12.08
C ALA A 64 -7.93 4.85 -13.55
N LEU A 65 -7.60 3.79 -14.30
CA LEU A 65 -8.05 3.66 -15.69
C LEU A 65 -9.57 3.55 -15.81
N CYS A 66 -10.22 2.75 -14.95
CA CYS A 66 -11.67 2.64 -14.89
C CYS A 66 -12.33 3.99 -14.58
N LEU A 67 -11.76 4.80 -13.69
CA LEU A 67 -12.25 6.14 -13.38
C LEU A 67 -12.13 7.06 -14.60
N ALA A 68 -10.99 7.01 -15.29
CA ALA A 68 -10.76 7.82 -16.48
C ALA A 68 -11.83 7.55 -17.55
N VAL A 69 -12.19 6.28 -17.76
CA VAL A 69 -13.22 5.84 -18.72
C VAL A 69 -14.63 6.14 -18.21
N ALA A 70 -14.94 5.83 -16.96
CA ALA A 70 -16.26 6.06 -16.37
C ALA A 70 -16.66 7.54 -16.35
N ALA A 71 -15.67 8.44 -16.26
CA ALA A 71 -15.88 9.88 -16.30
C ALA A 71 -16.11 10.45 -17.71
N LEU A 72 -15.76 9.72 -18.78
CA LEU A 72 -15.83 10.24 -20.16
C LEU A 72 -17.24 10.69 -20.58
N PRO A 73 -18.34 9.95 -20.31
CA PRO A 73 -19.67 10.38 -20.71
C PRO A 73 -20.03 11.76 -20.14
N LEU A 74 -19.69 12.00 -18.87
CA LEU A 74 -19.97 13.27 -18.18
C LEU A 74 -18.94 14.37 -18.51
N ALA A 75 -17.78 14.00 -19.04
CA ALA A 75 -16.74 14.93 -19.46
C ALA A 75 -16.98 15.50 -20.86
N ILE A 76 -17.55 14.70 -21.76
CA ILE A 76 -17.73 15.03 -23.18
C ILE A 76 -19.10 15.68 -23.45
N MET A 77 -20.13 15.24 -22.71
CA MET A 77 -21.50 15.70 -22.93
C MET A 77 -21.86 16.81 -21.92
N PRO A 78 -22.10 18.06 -22.38
CA PRO A 78 -22.42 19.16 -21.47
C PRO A 78 -23.72 18.92 -20.71
N SER A 79 -24.71 18.34 -21.39
CA SER A 79 -26.00 17.94 -20.85
C SER A 79 -26.19 16.44 -21.07
N VAL A 80 -26.61 15.76 -20.01
CA VAL A 80 -26.93 14.33 -20.04
C VAL A 80 -28.31 14.10 -19.42
N PRO A 81 -29.04 13.06 -19.87
CA PRO A 81 -30.25 12.63 -19.20
C PRO A 81 -29.99 12.30 -17.74
N LEU A 82 -31.00 12.49 -16.88
CA LEU A 82 -30.89 12.23 -15.44
C LEU A 82 -30.42 10.80 -15.15
N GLU A 83 -30.93 9.81 -15.87
CA GLU A 83 -30.52 8.40 -15.70
C GLU A 83 -29.02 8.20 -15.94
N VAL A 84 -28.49 8.80 -17.01
CA VAL A 84 -27.07 8.73 -17.35
C VAL A 84 -26.23 9.44 -16.30
N LEU A 85 -26.69 10.58 -15.78
CA LEU A 85 -26.04 11.32 -14.70
C LEU A 85 -25.88 10.44 -13.45
N PHE A 86 -26.97 9.78 -13.02
CA PHE A 86 -26.96 8.91 -11.85
C PHE A 86 -26.09 7.68 -12.05
N VAL A 87 -26.22 6.97 -13.18
CA VAL A 87 -25.43 5.77 -13.46
C VAL A 87 -23.94 6.10 -13.59
N ALA A 88 -23.59 7.13 -14.37
CA ALA A 88 -22.19 7.50 -14.55
C ALA A 88 -21.59 8.09 -13.26
N GLY A 89 -22.35 8.90 -12.51
CA GLY A 89 -21.94 9.41 -11.20
C GLY A 89 -21.71 8.29 -10.18
N PHE A 90 -22.60 7.29 -10.15
CA PHE A 90 -22.47 6.10 -9.33
C PHE A 90 -21.19 5.32 -9.69
N LEU A 91 -20.96 5.03 -10.98
CA LEU A 91 -19.77 4.29 -11.43
C LEU A 91 -18.48 5.06 -11.17
N CYS A 92 -18.45 6.38 -11.41
CA CYS A 92 -17.30 7.21 -11.07
C CYS A 92 -17.01 7.15 -9.56
N SER A 93 -18.06 7.21 -8.74
CA SER A 93 -17.94 7.22 -7.29
C SER A 93 -17.49 5.87 -6.73
N LEU A 94 -18.05 4.79 -7.28
CA LEU A 94 -17.64 3.42 -7.01
C LEU A 94 -16.12 3.27 -7.18
N VAL A 95 -15.56 3.80 -8.27
CA VAL A 95 -14.14 3.61 -8.58
C VAL A 95 -13.24 4.61 -7.85
N GLN A 96 -13.61 5.89 -7.78
CA GLN A 96 -12.76 6.92 -7.17
C GLN A 96 -12.54 6.68 -5.67
N PHE A 97 -13.55 6.17 -4.96
CA PHE A 97 -13.45 5.93 -3.52
C PHE A 97 -12.55 4.74 -3.18
N CYS A 98 -12.17 3.91 -4.16
CA CYS A 98 -11.15 2.88 -3.98
C CYS A 98 -9.71 3.43 -3.95
N LEU A 99 -9.47 4.61 -4.55
CA LEU A 99 -8.12 5.13 -4.71
C LEU A 99 -7.46 5.51 -3.38
N TYR A 100 -8.23 6.03 -2.43
CA TYR A 100 -7.73 6.38 -1.10
C TYR A 100 -7.27 5.14 -0.30
N PRO A 101 -8.13 4.14 -0.01
CA PRO A 101 -7.72 2.97 0.78
C PRO A 101 -6.63 2.16 0.09
N LEU A 102 -6.68 2.00 -1.25
CA LEU A 102 -5.59 1.34 -1.99
C LEU A 102 -4.26 2.08 -1.84
N ALA A 103 -4.26 3.42 -1.90
CA ALA A 103 -3.05 4.19 -1.69
C ALA A 103 -2.54 4.08 -0.25
N VAL A 104 -3.43 3.96 0.75
CA VAL A 104 -3.05 3.78 2.16
C VAL A 104 -2.36 2.43 2.31
N ALA A 105 -2.99 1.38 1.81
CA ALA A 105 -2.46 0.02 1.87
C ALA A 105 -1.11 -0.07 1.16
N PHE A 106 -1.04 0.41 -0.09
CA PHE A 106 0.19 0.45 -0.88
C PHE A 106 1.34 1.15 -0.16
N SER A 107 1.06 2.24 0.55
CA SER A 107 2.10 2.97 1.28
C SER A 107 2.56 2.22 2.53
N ASN A 108 1.64 1.58 3.25
CA ASN A 108 1.94 0.85 4.48
C ASN A 108 2.71 -0.46 4.25
N ASP A 109 2.56 -1.10 3.09
CA ASP A 109 3.27 -2.36 2.78
C ASP A 109 4.79 -2.22 2.67
N HIS A 110 5.27 -0.99 2.42
CA HIS A 110 6.68 -0.69 2.17
C HIS A 110 7.37 -0.07 3.38
N VAL A 111 6.75 -0.14 4.56
CA VAL A 111 7.22 0.54 5.77
C VAL A 111 7.18 -0.40 6.98
N GLU A 112 8.29 -0.42 7.71
CA GLU A 112 8.47 -1.12 8.98
C GLU A 112 7.41 -0.71 10.02
N SER A 113 7.02 -1.65 10.88
CA SER A 113 5.89 -1.50 11.81
C SER A 113 6.05 -0.32 12.77
N ASP A 114 7.27 0.03 13.16
CA ASP A 114 7.63 1.15 14.04
C ASP A 114 7.36 2.53 13.41
N ARG A 115 7.39 2.62 12.07
CA ARG A 115 7.21 3.88 11.32
C ARG A 115 5.80 4.06 10.76
N ARG A 116 4.92 3.06 10.84
CA ARG A 116 3.55 3.11 10.29
C ARG A 116 2.70 4.25 10.84
N VAL A 117 2.85 4.58 12.13
CA VAL A 117 2.12 5.70 12.76
C VAL A 117 2.54 7.04 12.14
N SER A 118 3.85 7.28 12.03
CA SER A 118 4.39 8.50 11.43
C SER A 118 4.02 8.61 9.94
N LEU A 119 4.11 7.50 9.20
CA LEU A 119 3.69 7.43 7.81
C LEU A 119 2.21 7.80 7.66
N THR A 120 1.33 7.22 8.47
CA THR A 120 -0.11 7.49 8.41
C THR A 120 -0.40 8.97 8.59
N ALA A 121 0.31 9.65 9.50
CA ALA A 121 0.20 11.10 9.66
C ALA A 121 0.63 11.85 8.38
N MET A 122 1.75 11.49 7.76
CA MET A 122 2.20 12.10 6.50
C MET A 122 1.24 11.84 5.34
N LEU A 123 0.66 10.64 5.25
CA LEU A 123 -0.33 10.28 4.23
C LEU A 123 -1.59 11.14 4.38
N LEU A 124 -2.05 11.34 5.62
CA LEU A 124 -3.22 12.16 5.92
C LEU A 124 -2.97 13.65 5.60
N VAL A 125 -1.80 14.19 5.95
CA VAL A 125 -1.41 15.56 5.58
C VAL A 125 -1.36 15.71 4.06
N THR A 126 -0.73 14.76 3.36
CA THR A 126 -0.64 14.78 1.89
C THR A 126 -2.02 14.69 1.24
N TYR A 127 -2.91 13.86 1.79
CA TYR A 127 -4.30 13.78 1.36
C TYR A 127 -5.02 15.11 1.57
N GLY A 128 -4.88 15.72 2.75
CA GLY A 128 -5.47 17.02 3.09
C GLY A 128 -5.03 18.13 2.13
N VAL A 129 -3.74 18.23 1.82
CA VAL A 129 -3.22 19.19 0.83
C VAL A 129 -3.88 18.97 -0.54
N GLY A 130 -3.96 17.73 -1.00
CA GLY A 130 -4.66 17.39 -2.24
C GLY A 130 -6.14 17.76 -2.20
N ALA A 131 -6.82 17.46 -1.10
CA ALA A 131 -8.25 17.72 -0.90
C ALA A 131 -8.58 19.21 -0.80
N SER A 132 -7.65 20.05 -0.36
CA SER A 132 -7.79 21.50 -0.39
C SER A 132 -7.50 22.09 -1.79
N ILE A 133 -6.45 21.63 -2.46
CA ILE A 133 -6.06 22.16 -3.78
C ILE A 133 -7.03 21.71 -4.89
N GLY A 134 -7.54 20.48 -4.80
CA GLY A 134 -8.41 19.89 -5.81
C GLY A 134 -9.61 20.75 -6.18
N PRO A 135 -10.51 21.08 -5.23
CA PRO A 135 -11.68 21.91 -5.49
C PRO A 135 -11.34 23.29 -6.05
N LEU A 136 -10.21 23.88 -5.64
CA LEU A 136 -9.79 25.18 -6.16
C LEU A 136 -9.42 25.09 -7.64
N LEU A 137 -8.61 24.10 -8.02
CA LEU A 137 -8.24 23.87 -9.42
C LEU A 137 -9.46 23.48 -10.26
N ALA A 138 -10.22 22.47 -9.81
CA ALA A 138 -11.40 22.01 -10.51
C ALA A 138 -12.46 23.11 -10.65
N GLY A 139 -12.65 23.94 -9.62
CA GLY A 139 -13.58 25.07 -9.64
C GLY A 139 -13.18 26.14 -10.65
N VAL A 140 -11.89 26.46 -10.76
CA VAL A 140 -11.38 27.39 -11.80
C VAL A 140 -11.61 26.83 -13.20
N VAL A 141 -11.35 25.53 -13.41
CA VAL A 141 -11.59 24.88 -14.71
C VAL A 141 -13.09 24.85 -15.04
N MET A 142 -13.96 24.52 -14.08
CA MET A 142 -15.41 24.55 -14.27
C MET A 142 -15.90 25.96 -14.62
N LYS A 143 -15.38 26.99 -13.95
CA LYS A 143 -15.75 28.39 -14.19
C LYS A 143 -15.36 28.87 -15.59
N THR A 144 -14.26 28.38 -16.13
CA THR A 144 -13.68 28.85 -17.41
C THR A 144 -14.16 28.06 -18.62
N PHE A 145 -14.32 26.75 -18.49
CA PHE A 145 -14.60 25.83 -19.59
C PHE A 145 -15.97 25.11 -19.46
N GLY A 146 -16.70 25.33 -18.37
CA GLY A 146 -18.04 24.79 -18.13
C GLY A 146 -18.08 23.58 -17.18
N ASN A 147 -19.29 23.20 -16.77
CA ASN A 147 -19.50 22.30 -15.63
C ASN A 147 -19.03 20.86 -15.87
N GLN A 148 -19.17 20.35 -17.11
CA GLN A 148 -18.67 19.05 -17.57
C GLN A 148 -17.18 18.83 -17.27
N MET A 149 -16.43 19.92 -17.08
CA MET A 149 -15.01 19.87 -16.82
C MET A 149 -14.66 19.32 -15.44
N LEU A 150 -15.62 19.19 -14.51
CA LEU A 150 -15.40 18.47 -13.26
C LEU A 150 -15.01 17.01 -13.54
N TYR A 151 -15.78 16.33 -14.40
CA TYR A 151 -15.50 14.94 -14.76
C TYR A 151 -14.33 14.81 -15.73
N ALA A 152 -14.11 15.81 -16.60
CA ALA A 152 -12.88 15.88 -17.38
C ALA A 152 -11.64 16.00 -16.48
N PHE A 153 -11.72 16.79 -15.40
CA PHE A 153 -10.66 16.93 -14.41
C PHE A 153 -10.39 15.62 -13.67
N PHE A 154 -11.44 14.88 -13.26
CA PHE A 154 -11.27 13.53 -12.71
C PHE A 154 -10.59 12.58 -13.68
N SER A 155 -11.02 12.58 -14.95
CA SER A 155 -10.41 11.76 -15.99
C SER A 155 -8.93 12.10 -16.19
N LEU A 156 -8.58 13.38 -16.25
CA LEU A 156 -7.20 13.85 -16.37
C LEU A 156 -6.34 13.43 -15.16
N CYS A 157 -6.83 13.65 -13.94
CA CYS A 157 -6.12 13.24 -12.73
C CYS A 157 -5.91 11.73 -12.67
N ALA A 158 -6.92 10.96 -13.10
CA ALA A 158 -6.85 9.51 -13.19
C ALA A 158 -5.81 9.05 -14.24
N LEU A 159 -5.75 9.68 -15.42
CA LEU A 159 -4.72 9.40 -16.42
C LEU A 159 -3.31 9.73 -15.92
N ILE A 160 -3.14 10.84 -15.18
CA ILE A 160 -1.87 11.18 -14.54
C ILE A 160 -1.45 10.09 -13.55
N LEU A 161 -2.39 9.55 -12.75
CA LEU A 161 -2.11 8.42 -11.86
C LEU A 161 -1.69 7.17 -12.64
N VAL A 162 -2.39 6.83 -13.73
CA VAL A 162 -2.03 5.69 -14.60
C VAL A 162 -0.62 5.84 -15.17
N TRP A 163 -0.23 7.06 -15.57
CA TRP A 163 1.09 7.33 -16.12
C TRP A 163 2.21 7.32 -15.05
N ARG A 164 1.93 7.85 -13.86
CA ARG A 164 2.87 7.92 -12.73
C ARG A 164 3.11 6.54 -12.11
N ILE A 165 2.08 5.71 -11.99
CA ILE A 165 2.15 4.41 -11.31
C ILE A 165 2.63 3.37 -12.32
N ARG A 166 3.90 2.98 -12.20
CA ARG A 166 4.51 1.94 -13.03
C ARG A 166 4.67 0.65 -12.21
N PRO A 167 3.85 -0.38 -12.46
CA PRO A 167 3.88 -1.63 -11.69
C PRO A 167 5.27 -2.29 -11.68
N LYS A 168 6.00 -2.21 -12.81
CA LYS A 168 7.33 -2.81 -12.97
C LYS A 168 8.45 -2.12 -12.17
N ALA A 169 8.20 -0.95 -11.58
CA ALA A 169 9.18 -0.23 -10.75
C ALA A 169 9.02 -0.54 -9.25
N VAL A 170 7.92 -1.21 -8.87
CA VAL A 170 7.69 -1.68 -7.50
C VAL A 170 8.30 -3.07 -7.39
N THR A 171 9.62 -3.11 -7.31
CA THR A 171 10.34 -4.32 -6.93
C THR A 171 9.95 -4.62 -5.48
N ASN A 172 9.50 -5.85 -5.18
CA ASN A 172 9.19 -6.36 -3.83
C ASN A 172 10.42 -6.40 -2.89
N LEU A 173 11.40 -5.52 -3.08
CA LEU A 173 12.65 -5.42 -2.31
C LEU A 173 12.44 -4.86 -0.90
N HIS A 174 11.30 -4.22 -0.63
CA HIS A 174 10.95 -3.68 0.71
C HIS A 174 9.57 -4.15 1.18
N GLN A 175 9.06 -5.25 0.63
CA GLN A 175 7.88 -5.90 1.19
C GLN A 175 8.30 -6.53 2.52
N VAL A 176 7.77 -6.02 3.63
CA VAL A 176 8.04 -6.58 4.95
C VAL A 176 7.28 -7.91 5.03
N ASP A 177 8.00 -9.03 4.85
CA ASP A 177 7.45 -10.39 4.94
C ASP A 177 7.06 -10.79 6.38
N ASP A 178 7.31 -9.93 7.38
CA ASP A 178 7.00 -10.21 8.78
C ASP A 178 5.59 -9.77 9.18
N ALA A 179 4.62 -10.59 8.79
CA ALA A 179 3.58 -10.97 9.73
C ALA A 179 3.63 -12.50 9.83
N PRO A 180 4.00 -13.08 10.99
CA PRO A 180 3.88 -14.51 11.20
C PRO A 180 2.41 -14.90 10.98
N LEU A 181 2.07 -15.39 9.78
CA LEU A 181 0.76 -15.97 9.47
C LEU A 181 0.51 -17.26 10.26
N HIS A 182 1.51 -17.71 11.02
CA HIS A 182 1.33 -18.63 12.11
C HIS A 182 0.55 -17.93 13.22
N HIS A 183 -0.77 -18.03 13.18
CA HIS A 183 -1.62 -17.84 14.35
C HIS A 183 -1.22 -18.90 15.38
N VAL A 184 -0.16 -18.63 16.12
CA VAL A 184 0.12 -19.32 17.38
C VAL A 184 -0.99 -18.84 18.30
N ALA A 185 -1.90 -19.75 18.66
CA ALA A 185 -2.80 -19.52 19.77
C ALA A 185 -1.91 -19.32 21.00
N MET A 186 -1.57 -18.06 21.30
CA MET A 186 -1.03 -17.75 22.60
C MET A 186 -2.16 -18.07 23.58
N PRO A 187 -1.93 -18.95 24.58
CA PRO A 187 -2.86 -19.06 25.68
C PRO A 187 -3.13 -17.63 26.15
N ASP A 188 -4.41 -17.23 26.26
CA ASP A 188 -4.79 -15.91 26.75
C ASP A 188 -3.88 -15.58 27.93
N SER A 189 -3.20 -14.44 27.84
CA SER A 189 -2.14 -13.98 28.74
C SER A 189 -2.69 -13.59 30.12
N MET A 190 -3.64 -14.35 30.64
CA MET A 190 -4.09 -14.31 32.02
C MET A 190 -3.16 -15.10 32.94
N SER A 191 -2.37 -16.05 32.45
CA SER A 191 -1.39 -16.78 33.27
C SER A 191 0.05 -16.24 33.17
N SER A 192 0.36 -15.45 32.14
CA SER A 192 1.72 -14.95 31.89
C SER A 192 1.96 -13.54 32.42
N SER A 193 0.92 -12.84 32.85
CA SER A 193 1.03 -11.53 33.47
C SER A 193 0.94 -11.67 35.00
N PRO A 194 1.99 -11.36 35.75
CA PRO A 194 1.92 -11.36 37.23
C PRO A 194 0.89 -10.36 37.77
N LEU A 195 0.44 -9.42 36.93
CA LEU A 195 -0.60 -8.44 37.22
C LEU A 195 -2.00 -9.06 37.34
N VAL A 196 -2.23 -10.23 36.72
CA VAL A 196 -3.51 -10.95 36.81
C VAL A 196 -3.63 -11.72 38.13
N ALA A 197 -2.52 -12.27 38.64
CA ALA A 197 -2.46 -12.86 39.98
C ALA A 197 -2.76 -11.82 41.07
N ALA A 198 -2.30 -10.58 40.89
CA ALA A 198 -2.58 -9.46 41.81
C ALA A 198 -4.05 -9.00 41.83
N LEU A 199 -4.85 -9.36 40.82
CA LEU A 199 -6.27 -8.99 40.71
C LEU A 199 -7.21 -10.09 41.23
N ASP A 200 -6.70 -11.29 41.55
CA ASP A 200 -7.49 -12.37 42.14
C ASP A 200 -7.44 -12.28 43.68
N PRO A 201 -8.56 -11.93 44.36
CA PRO A 201 -8.61 -11.74 45.81
C PRO A 201 -8.42 -13.04 46.63
N ARG A 202 -8.23 -14.19 45.97
CA ARG A 202 -7.93 -15.49 46.60
C ARG A 202 -6.44 -15.84 46.59
N VAL A 203 -5.62 -15.05 45.89
CA VAL A 203 -4.17 -15.24 45.81
C VAL A 203 -3.51 -14.38 46.88
N ASP A 204 -2.57 -14.97 47.63
CA ASP A 204 -1.90 -14.29 48.74
C ASP A 204 -0.87 -13.28 48.22
N GLU A 205 -0.72 -12.13 48.89
CA GLU A 205 0.14 -11.03 48.41
C GLU A 205 1.62 -11.45 48.33
N GLN A 206 2.05 -12.39 49.18
CA GLN A 206 3.41 -12.95 49.15
C GLN A 206 3.68 -13.77 47.88
N ASP A 207 2.70 -14.54 47.38
CA ASP A 207 2.83 -15.35 46.18
C ASP A 207 2.90 -14.48 44.91
N VAL A 208 2.18 -13.34 44.91
CA VAL A 208 2.24 -12.33 43.84
C VAL A 208 3.62 -11.69 43.78
N GLN A 209 4.20 -11.36 44.94
CA GLN A 209 5.51 -10.72 45.04
C GLN A 209 6.64 -11.63 44.54
N ASP A 210 6.59 -12.93 44.87
CA ASP A 210 7.57 -13.93 44.44
C ASP A 210 7.52 -14.16 42.91
N GLN A 211 6.32 -14.15 42.31
CA GLN A 211 6.16 -14.21 40.85
C GLN A 211 6.66 -12.95 40.14
N MET A 212 6.51 -11.76 40.73
CA MET A 212 7.06 -10.53 40.16
C MET A 212 8.59 -10.47 40.21
N GLN A 213 9.21 -11.15 41.19
CA GLN A 213 10.66 -11.18 41.36
C GLN A 213 11.35 -12.27 40.52
N THR A 214 10.62 -13.33 40.14
CA THR A 214 11.11 -14.42 39.30
C THR A 214 10.70 -14.23 37.85
N ALA A 215 11.35 -13.31 37.14
CA ALA A 215 11.31 -13.32 35.68
C ALA A 215 11.86 -14.67 35.17
N PRO A 216 11.23 -15.35 34.20
CA PRO A 216 11.88 -16.45 33.50
C PRO A 216 13.11 -15.86 32.83
N ALA A 217 14.30 -16.44 33.08
CA ALA A 217 15.49 -16.08 32.34
C ALA A 217 15.20 -16.16 30.84
N GLU A 218 15.47 -15.09 30.09
CA GLU A 218 15.49 -15.13 28.63
C GLU A 218 16.32 -16.36 28.21
N PRO A 219 15.83 -17.23 27.30
CA PRO A 219 16.68 -18.25 26.72
C PRO A 219 17.85 -17.53 26.05
N ALA A 220 19.07 -17.83 26.49
CA ALA A 220 20.27 -17.27 25.90
C ALA A 220 20.25 -17.52 24.38
N PRO A 221 20.64 -16.55 23.54
CA PRO A 221 20.70 -16.76 22.10
C PRO A 221 21.61 -17.95 21.82
N GLU A 222 21.08 -18.91 21.07
CA GLU A 222 21.80 -20.10 20.62
C GLU A 222 23.07 -19.63 19.88
N PRO A 223 24.27 -20.15 20.21
CA PRO A 223 25.49 -19.67 19.60
C PRO A 223 25.43 -19.91 18.09
N ALA A 224 25.69 -18.85 17.32
CA ALA A 224 25.78 -18.92 15.86
C ALA A 224 26.72 -20.08 15.45
N PRO A 225 26.38 -20.85 14.41
CA PRO A 225 27.24 -21.92 13.94
C PRO A 225 28.62 -21.34 13.57
N VAL A 226 29.65 -21.92 14.17
CA VAL A 226 31.05 -21.59 13.93
C VAL A 226 31.32 -21.71 12.42
N PRO A 227 31.98 -20.74 11.77
CA PRO A 227 32.40 -20.92 10.39
C PRO A 227 33.35 -22.12 10.33
N ASP A 228 33.05 -23.09 9.46
CA ASP A 228 33.96 -24.20 9.20
C ASP A 228 35.38 -23.69 8.98
N ALA A 229 36.33 -24.28 9.70
CA ALA A 229 37.75 -24.01 9.57
C ALA A 229 38.15 -24.09 8.08
N PRO A 230 39.11 -23.25 7.61
CA PRO A 230 39.54 -23.31 6.23
C PRO A 230 40.01 -24.73 5.91
N ALA A 231 39.39 -25.35 4.90
CA ALA A 231 39.82 -26.61 4.34
C ALA A 231 41.32 -26.51 4.02
N ALA A 232 42.08 -27.50 4.47
CA ALA A 232 43.51 -27.61 4.22
C ALA A 232 43.82 -27.34 2.75
N GLU A 233 44.74 -26.42 2.49
CA GLU A 233 45.29 -26.16 1.17
C GLU A 233 45.81 -27.48 0.56
N PRO A 234 45.48 -27.81 -0.69
CA PRO A 234 46.16 -28.89 -1.39
C PRO A 234 47.63 -28.49 -1.60
N GLU A 235 48.56 -29.37 -1.25
CA GLU A 235 49.99 -29.22 -1.53
C GLU A 235 50.23 -28.79 -3.00
N PRO A 236 51.12 -27.82 -3.25
CA PRO A 236 51.45 -27.43 -4.61
C PRO A 236 52.20 -28.57 -5.33
N PRO A 237 51.99 -28.78 -6.63
CA PRO A 237 52.68 -29.81 -7.39
C PRO A 237 54.18 -29.52 -7.42
N VAL A 238 54.98 -30.53 -7.06
CA VAL A 238 56.45 -30.51 -7.15
C VAL A 238 56.85 -30.33 -8.62
N HIS A 239 57.35 -29.15 -8.95
CA HIS A 239 58.04 -28.88 -10.20
C HIS A 239 59.39 -29.63 -10.20
N PRO A 240 59.72 -30.42 -11.23
CA PRO A 240 61.06 -30.99 -11.35
C PRO A 240 62.09 -29.88 -11.63
N ASP A 241 63.18 -29.91 -10.87
CA ASP A 241 64.31 -28.97 -10.89
C ASP A 241 65.01 -28.98 -12.28
N PRO A 242 65.46 -27.83 -12.84
CA PRO A 242 65.98 -27.76 -14.21
C PRO A 242 67.42 -28.25 -14.42
N ASP A 243 68.11 -28.79 -13.40
CA ASP A 243 69.54 -29.09 -13.45
C ASP A 243 69.87 -30.60 -13.40
N ASP A 244 69.27 -31.40 -14.29
CA ASP A 244 69.77 -32.75 -14.60
C ASP A 244 70.33 -32.76 -16.03
N HIS A 245 71.62 -32.42 -16.13
CA HIS A 245 72.40 -32.46 -17.37
C HIS A 245 72.54 -33.91 -17.87
N PRO A 246 72.06 -34.28 -19.07
CA PRO A 246 72.40 -35.56 -19.65
C PRO A 246 73.84 -35.53 -20.16
N HIS A 247 74.65 -36.48 -19.68
CA HIS A 247 75.99 -36.75 -20.18
C HIS A 247 75.99 -36.94 -21.71
N ASP A 248 76.89 -36.20 -22.34
CA ASP A 248 77.37 -36.33 -23.71
C ASP A 248 77.73 -37.79 -24.06
N LEU A 249 77.03 -38.34 -25.05
CA LEU A 249 77.49 -39.49 -25.84
C LEU A 249 77.42 -39.14 -27.33
N SER A 250 78.36 -38.31 -27.75
CA SER A 250 78.96 -38.41 -29.06
C SER A 250 79.37 -39.86 -29.39
N ARG A 251 78.69 -40.49 -30.36
CA ARG A 251 79.32 -41.35 -31.40
C ARG A 251 78.34 -41.91 -32.44
N ALA A 252 78.77 -41.73 -33.69
CA ALA A 252 78.57 -42.57 -34.88
C ALA A 252 77.20 -42.53 -35.62
N ARG A 253 77.21 -41.71 -36.68
CA ARG A 253 76.63 -41.96 -38.02
C ARG A 253 77.24 -43.21 -38.67
N PRO A 254 76.76 -43.71 -39.84
CA PRO A 254 75.81 -43.12 -40.79
C PRO A 254 74.52 -43.90 -41.06
#